data_AF-A0A6M5YIU0-F1
#
_entry.id   AF-A0A6M5YIU0-F1
#
_cell.length_a   1.000
_cell.length_b   1.000
_cell.length_c   1.000
_cell.angle_alpha   90.00
_cell.angle_beta   90.00
_cell.angle_gamma   90.00
#
_symmetry.space_group_name_H-M   'P 1'
#
loop_
_entity.id
_entity.type
_entity.pdbx_description
1 polymer ?
#
loop_
_entity_poly.entity_id
_entity_poly.type
_entity_poly.pdbx_seq_one_letter_code
_entity_poly.pdbx_strand_id
1 'polypeptide(L)'
;MNYRIVAAPALLVTLTVCAWQGKNLITRSEPTDASAPELTTPPGDDGVAADYSEVERLWREYRGSKDFIKENSEKRIAAWKTAAEEGSAKGMVLYARCLQDGAGVTKDAVDAAGWLRKAAELSNPNAMFLLAKCYCDGEGVAKDAAATVSWLRKAAELGNTGAMVDLGKCYLDGTGVPRDVRQLVKCSRQAAERGDPMGLHDLGACYINGVGVAKDAAKAVPLFRQAAERGLALGMHALGACYFYGVGVPKDVAEAVKWFRKGAELGNAQAMAELGACYFEGDCVPKDVAEAVKWYRKGAELGSAQAMNNLGLCHRDGTGVAKDLGEAAKWYRKAAEFGYPEAVNNLGWCYLTGDGVAKDAVEGVKWFRKAVELGDTRAMKNLGGCYFNGWGVERSAAEAVNWYLKAAELGDTDAQFVLQQIREANVTDPRSGPAGTVGPQSTATSFCPSPTTKLRP
;
A
#
# COMPACT_ATOMS: atom_id res chain seq x y z
N MET A 1 -17.91 -10.23 24.93
CA MET A 1 -17.65 -9.01 24.14
C MET A 1 -16.49 -9.32 23.21
N ASN A 2 -16.79 -9.56 21.93
CA ASN A 2 -15.80 -9.93 20.92
C ASN A 2 -14.93 -8.71 20.62
N TYR A 3 -13.64 -8.78 20.92
CA TYR A 3 -12.67 -7.79 20.48
C TYR A 3 -12.60 -7.86 18.95
N ARG A 4 -13.18 -6.86 18.28
CA ARG A 4 -13.07 -6.66 16.83
C ARG A 4 -11.59 -6.60 16.46
N ILE A 5 -11.16 -7.43 15.51
CA ILE A 5 -9.80 -7.45 14.96
C ILE A 5 -9.44 -6.18 14.17
N VAL A 6 -10.35 -5.20 14.04
CA VAL A 6 -9.97 -3.90 13.47
C VAL A 6 -10.41 -2.77 14.39
N ALA A 7 -9.42 -2.22 15.11
CA ALA A 7 -9.54 -0.89 15.67
C ALA A 7 -9.58 0.12 14.50
N ALA A 8 -10.66 0.91 14.45
CA ALA A 8 -10.89 1.99 13.50
C ALA A 8 -9.77 3.06 13.35
N PRO A 9 -8.76 3.24 14.25
CA PRO A 9 -7.70 4.23 14.00
C PRO A 9 -6.70 3.83 12.91
N ALA A 10 -6.55 2.53 12.60
CA ALA A 10 -5.52 2.06 11.67
C ALA A 10 -5.79 2.36 10.20
N LEU A 11 -7.01 2.76 9.83
CA LEU A 11 -7.37 3.10 8.44
C LEU A 11 -6.62 4.32 7.89
N LEU A 12 -6.34 5.28 8.78
CA LEU A 12 -5.53 6.47 8.47
C LEU A 12 -4.05 6.14 8.28
N VAL A 13 -3.63 4.89 8.51
CA VAL A 13 -2.27 4.40 8.30
C VAL A 13 -2.23 3.38 7.16
N THR A 14 -3.24 2.52 6.98
CA THR A 14 -3.28 1.53 5.88
C THR A 14 -3.61 2.14 4.51
N LEU A 15 -4.35 3.26 4.45
CA LEU A 15 -4.43 4.08 3.23
C LEU A 15 -3.15 4.91 2.97
N THR A 16 -2.20 4.92 3.92
CA THR A 16 -1.13 5.92 4.01
C THR A 16 0.28 5.32 3.93
N VAL A 17 0.46 4.02 4.20
CA VAL A 17 1.81 3.43 4.31
C VAL A 17 2.14 2.50 3.13
N CYS A 18 1.24 1.62 2.68
CA CYS A 18 1.59 0.69 1.60
C CYS A 18 1.59 1.31 0.19
N ALA A 19 0.84 2.39 -0.04
CA ALA A 19 0.84 3.08 -1.34
C ALA A 19 1.99 4.11 -1.48
N TRP A 20 2.63 4.51 -0.38
CA TRP A 20 3.54 5.68 -0.37
C TRP A 20 4.91 5.47 0.32
N GLN A 21 5.12 4.40 1.11
CA GLN A 21 6.42 4.13 1.75
C GLN A 21 7.25 2.99 1.11
N GLY A 22 6.92 2.58 -0.10
CA GLY A 22 7.80 1.73 -0.91
C GLY A 22 8.97 2.54 -1.48
N LYS A 23 10.13 2.55 -0.83
CA LYS A 23 11.40 2.98 -1.44
C LYS A 23 11.53 2.32 -2.82
N ASN A 24 11.64 3.14 -3.87
CA ASN A 24 11.76 2.73 -5.28
C ASN A 24 10.62 1.85 -5.77
N LEU A 25 9.54 2.47 -6.26
CA LEU A 25 8.83 2.05 -7.47
C LEU A 25 7.83 3.16 -7.78
N ILE A 26 8.02 3.85 -8.91
CA ILE A 26 6.85 4.22 -9.71
C ILE A 26 6.18 2.87 -9.99
N THR A 27 5.21 2.47 -9.14
CA THR A 27 4.36 1.32 -9.43
C THR A 27 3.80 1.58 -10.81
N ARG A 28 4.02 0.66 -11.76
CA ARG A 28 3.63 0.77 -13.19
C ARG A 28 2.24 1.43 -13.34
N SER A 29 2.19 2.75 -13.37
CA SER A 29 1.03 3.53 -13.77
C SER A 29 1.06 3.48 -15.28
N GLU A 30 0.33 2.54 -15.87
CA GLU A 30 0.13 2.57 -17.32
C GLU A 30 -0.74 3.79 -17.65
N PRO A 31 -0.51 4.46 -18.79
CA PRO A 31 -1.39 5.53 -19.22
C PRO A 31 -2.81 4.96 -19.35
N THR A 32 -3.75 5.38 -18.52
CA THR A 32 -5.16 5.05 -18.69
C THR A 32 -5.82 6.19 -19.43
N ASP A 33 -5.67 6.23 -20.76
CA ASP A 33 -6.41 7.18 -21.57
C ASP A 33 -7.77 6.56 -21.95
N ALA A 34 -8.76 6.74 -21.08
CA ALA A 34 -10.13 6.31 -21.30
C ALA A 34 -11.04 7.44 -21.83
N SER A 35 -10.53 8.66 -22.03
CA SER A 35 -11.33 9.75 -22.58
C SER A 35 -10.46 10.91 -23.10
N ALA A 36 -9.96 10.78 -24.32
CA ALA A 36 -9.57 11.95 -25.09
C ALA A 36 -10.83 12.56 -25.75
N PRO A 37 -11.16 13.85 -25.52
CA PRO A 37 -12.15 14.54 -26.33
C PRO A 37 -11.63 14.66 -27.77
N GLU A 38 -12.55 14.67 -28.74
CA GLU A 38 -12.26 14.86 -30.16
C GLU A 38 -11.45 16.15 -30.37
N LEU A 39 -10.14 16.00 -30.60
CA LEU A 39 -9.30 17.06 -31.14
C LEU A 39 -9.57 17.15 -32.63
N THR A 40 -10.32 18.18 -33.02
CA THR A 40 -10.45 18.61 -34.42
C THR A 40 -9.06 18.88 -34.97
N THR A 41 -8.73 18.24 -36.08
CA THR A 41 -7.47 18.40 -36.82
C THR A 41 -7.21 19.88 -37.13
N PRO A 42 -5.99 20.41 -36.92
CA PRO A 42 -5.61 21.70 -37.49
C PRO A 42 -5.59 21.58 -39.03
N PRO A 43 -5.95 22.63 -39.77
CA PRO A 43 -5.89 22.61 -41.22
C PRO A 43 -4.44 22.81 -41.69
N GLY A 44 -3.92 21.81 -42.41
CA GLY A 44 -2.67 21.92 -43.15
C GLY A 44 -1.72 20.75 -42.94
N ASP A 45 -1.94 19.65 -43.65
CA ASP A 45 -0.85 18.74 -44.04
C ASP A 45 -1.25 17.95 -45.30
N ASP A 46 -1.26 18.66 -46.43
CA ASP A 46 -1.46 18.07 -47.75
C ASP A 46 -0.12 17.62 -48.31
N GLY A 47 0.20 16.34 -48.12
CA GLY A 47 1.03 15.58 -49.07
C GLY A 47 2.31 14.97 -48.52
N VAL A 48 2.23 13.70 -48.07
CA VAL A 48 2.92 12.52 -48.65
C VAL A 48 2.14 11.27 -48.20
N ALA A 49 1.47 10.60 -49.14
CA ALA A 49 0.65 9.42 -48.85
C ALA A 49 1.49 8.14 -48.84
N ALA A 50 1.97 7.74 -47.67
CA ALA A 50 2.26 6.35 -47.32
C ALA A 50 1.55 6.04 -45.98
N ASP A 51 0.40 5.37 -46.07
CA ASP A 51 -0.38 4.73 -45.00
C ASP A 51 -0.37 5.29 -43.55
N TYR A 52 -0.32 6.62 -43.37
CA TYR A 52 -0.50 7.27 -42.06
C TYR A 52 -1.87 6.95 -41.42
N SER A 53 -2.84 6.53 -42.23
CA SER A 53 -4.18 6.14 -41.77
C SER A 53 -4.14 4.97 -40.78
N GLU A 54 -3.23 4.01 -41.00
CA GLU A 54 -3.12 2.85 -40.13
C GLU A 54 -2.41 3.19 -38.82
N VAL A 55 -1.32 3.97 -38.85
CA VAL A 55 -0.62 4.40 -37.62
C VAL A 55 -1.54 5.25 -36.74
N GLU A 56 -2.35 6.12 -37.33
CA GLU A 56 -3.36 6.92 -36.62
C GLU A 56 -4.44 6.06 -35.98
N ARG A 57 -4.98 5.08 -36.72
CA ARG A 57 -5.97 4.14 -36.19
C ARG A 57 -5.40 3.36 -35.02
N LEU A 58 -4.20 2.80 -35.18
CA LEU A 58 -3.54 1.99 -34.15
C LEU A 58 -3.14 2.81 -32.94
N TRP A 59 -2.80 4.09 -33.13
CA TRP A 59 -2.52 4.98 -32.00
C TRP A 59 -3.75 5.16 -31.10
N ARG A 60 -4.96 5.21 -31.68
CA ARG A 60 -6.23 5.27 -30.92
C ARG A 60 -6.52 3.97 -30.16
N GLU A 61 -6.09 2.84 -30.70
CA GLU A 61 -6.21 1.52 -30.07
C GLU A 61 -5.15 1.29 -28.99
N TYR A 62 -3.93 1.81 -29.19
CA TYR A 62 -2.79 1.63 -28.31
C TYR A 62 -3.10 2.06 -26.88
N ARG A 63 -3.65 3.27 -26.68
CA ARG A 63 -4.01 3.83 -25.36
C ARG A 63 -2.96 3.66 -24.26
N GLY A 64 -1.68 3.49 -24.60
CA GLY A 64 -0.62 3.21 -23.63
C GLY A 64 -0.47 1.74 -23.19
N SER A 65 -1.23 0.81 -23.75
CA SER A 65 -1.29 -0.60 -23.36
C SER A 65 -0.06 -1.40 -23.78
N LYS A 66 0.52 -2.14 -22.83
CA LYS A 66 1.61 -3.09 -23.11
C LYS A 66 1.13 -4.33 -23.86
N ASP A 67 -0.06 -4.82 -23.54
CA ASP A 67 -0.66 -5.96 -24.22
C ASP A 67 -0.86 -5.66 -25.69
N PHE A 68 -1.29 -4.42 -26.01
CA PHE A 68 -1.38 -3.96 -27.39
C PHE A 68 -0.03 -4.08 -28.12
N ILE A 69 1.06 -3.61 -27.52
CA ILE A 69 2.40 -3.70 -28.12
C ILE A 69 2.78 -5.16 -28.33
N LYS A 70 2.63 -6.00 -27.30
CA LYS A 70 2.96 -7.43 -27.34
C LYS A 70 2.20 -8.18 -28.44
N GLU A 71 0.91 -7.89 -28.61
CA GLU A 71 0.05 -8.58 -29.58
C GLU A 71 0.28 -8.11 -31.02
N ASN A 72 0.76 -6.88 -31.21
CA ASN A 72 0.84 -6.26 -32.53
C ASN A 72 2.26 -6.07 -33.07
N SER A 73 3.28 -6.08 -32.20
CA SER A 73 4.65 -5.69 -32.57
C SER A 73 5.24 -6.54 -33.68
N GLU A 74 5.11 -7.87 -33.64
CA GLU A 74 5.73 -8.77 -34.62
C GLU A 74 5.28 -8.46 -36.07
N LYS A 75 4.02 -8.07 -36.24
CA LYS A 75 3.43 -7.80 -37.55
C LYS A 75 3.66 -6.36 -38.02
N ARG A 76 3.89 -5.43 -37.09
CA ARG A 76 3.79 -3.99 -37.37
C ARG A 76 5.07 -3.20 -37.10
N ILE A 77 6.07 -3.81 -36.45
CA ILE A 77 7.28 -3.12 -36.04
C ILE A 77 8.02 -2.47 -37.21
N ALA A 78 8.06 -3.12 -38.38
CA ALA A 78 8.67 -2.55 -39.58
C ALA A 78 7.97 -1.25 -39.99
N ALA A 79 6.64 -1.23 -40.03
CA ALA A 79 5.86 -0.05 -40.37
C ALA A 79 6.02 1.07 -39.32
N TRP A 80 6.03 0.73 -38.03
CA TRP A 80 6.26 1.72 -36.97
C TRP A 80 7.66 2.31 -37.02
N LYS A 81 8.66 1.49 -37.34
CA LYS A 81 10.04 1.94 -37.55
C LYS A 81 10.13 2.89 -38.74
N THR A 82 9.56 2.53 -39.89
CA THR A 82 9.53 3.40 -41.07
C THR A 82 8.86 4.74 -40.76
N ALA A 83 7.69 4.71 -40.12
CA ALA A 83 7.00 5.94 -39.72
C ALA A 83 7.84 6.78 -38.73
N ALA A 84 8.60 6.15 -37.82
CA ALA A 84 9.51 6.84 -36.91
C ALA A 84 10.66 7.52 -37.66
N GLU A 85 11.26 6.82 -38.63
CA GLU A 85 12.34 7.33 -39.50
C GLU A 85 11.86 8.48 -40.39
N GLU A 86 10.58 8.47 -40.80
CA GLU A 86 9.91 9.54 -41.55
C GLU A 86 9.47 10.72 -40.68
N GLY A 87 9.70 10.68 -39.35
CA GLY A 87 9.43 11.81 -38.46
C GLY A 87 8.11 11.74 -37.69
N SER A 88 7.32 10.66 -37.79
CA SER A 88 6.07 10.51 -37.05
C SER A 88 6.32 10.34 -35.54
N ALA A 89 5.95 11.32 -34.73
CA ALA A 89 6.07 11.21 -33.27
C ALA A 89 5.31 10.01 -32.68
N LYS A 90 4.19 9.61 -33.30
CA LYS A 90 3.41 8.42 -32.92
C LYS A 90 4.16 7.13 -33.27
N GLY A 91 4.72 7.06 -34.49
CA GLY A 91 5.58 5.97 -34.93
C GLY A 91 6.80 5.79 -34.02
N MET A 92 7.47 6.90 -33.67
CA MET A 92 8.59 6.91 -32.73
C MET A 92 8.23 6.33 -31.37
N VAL A 93 7.07 6.69 -30.79
CA VAL A 93 6.63 6.13 -29.50
C VAL A 93 6.32 4.64 -29.60
N LEU A 94 5.59 4.20 -30.63
CA LEU A 94 5.25 2.78 -30.82
C LEU A 94 6.50 1.93 -31.03
N TYR A 95 7.43 2.40 -31.87
CA TYR A 95 8.69 1.72 -32.11
C TYR A 95 9.58 1.69 -30.85
N ALA A 96 9.65 2.80 -30.10
CA ALA A 96 10.36 2.85 -28.83
C ALA A 96 9.80 1.85 -27.81
N ARG A 97 8.47 1.65 -27.76
CA ARG A 97 7.87 0.64 -26.88
C ARG A 97 8.27 -0.78 -27.26
N CYS A 98 8.33 -1.09 -28.56
CA CYS A 98 8.85 -2.38 -29.02
C CYS A 98 10.28 -2.61 -28.54
N LEU A 99 11.15 -1.60 -28.67
CA LEU A 99 12.53 -1.65 -28.21
C LEU A 99 12.65 -1.79 -26.67
N GLN A 100 11.78 -1.14 -25.88
CA GLN A 100 11.78 -1.29 -24.42
C GLN A 100 11.38 -2.69 -23.96
N ASP A 101 10.34 -3.24 -24.59
CA ASP A 101 9.77 -4.53 -24.19
C ASP A 101 10.47 -5.73 -24.88
N GLY A 102 11.31 -5.48 -25.89
CA GLY A 102 11.88 -6.53 -26.74
C GLY A 102 10.82 -7.24 -27.60
N ALA A 103 9.75 -6.53 -27.94
CA ALA A 103 8.59 -7.08 -28.62
C ALA A 103 8.81 -7.03 -30.14
N GLY A 104 9.08 -8.18 -30.77
CA GLY A 104 9.40 -8.26 -32.19
C GLY A 104 10.79 -7.71 -32.58
N VAL A 105 11.59 -7.25 -31.63
CA VAL A 105 12.97 -6.76 -31.79
C VAL A 105 13.79 -7.07 -30.54
N THR A 106 15.11 -7.14 -30.68
CA THR A 106 15.99 -7.18 -29.51
C THR A 106 15.76 -5.97 -28.62
N LYS A 107 15.64 -6.20 -27.31
CA LYS A 107 15.48 -5.11 -26.35
C LYS A 107 16.67 -4.14 -26.42
N ASP A 108 16.39 -2.87 -26.63
CA ASP A 108 17.36 -1.78 -26.62
C ASP A 108 16.78 -0.54 -25.94
N ALA A 109 17.09 -0.41 -24.65
CA ALA A 109 16.59 0.70 -23.84
C ALA A 109 17.19 2.04 -24.25
N VAL A 110 18.43 2.05 -24.75
CA VAL A 110 19.14 3.29 -25.11
C VAL A 110 18.54 3.87 -26.39
N ASP A 111 18.36 3.02 -27.42
CA ASP A 111 17.71 3.44 -28.67
C ASP A 111 16.25 3.85 -28.41
N ALA A 112 15.53 3.10 -27.59
CA ALA A 112 14.17 3.47 -27.20
C ALA A 112 14.09 4.86 -26.56
N ALA A 113 14.96 5.16 -25.59
CA ALA A 113 15.01 6.47 -24.96
C ALA A 113 15.40 7.58 -25.96
N GLY A 114 16.23 7.26 -26.95
CA GLY A 114 16.56 8.15 -28.09
C GLY A 114 15.32 8.51 -28.91
N TRP A 115 14.52 7.52 -29.30
CA TRP A 115 13.27 7.73 -30.04
C TRP A 115 12.22 8.49 -29.21
N LEU A 116 12.09 8.17 -27.93
CA LEU A 116 11.20 8.91 -27.02
C LEU A 116 11.63 10.37 -26.88
N ARG A 117 12.93 10.66 -26.84
CA ARG A 117 13.44 12.03 -26.81
C ARG A 117 13.07 12.80 -28.07
N LYS A 118 13.30 12.23 -29.26
CA LYS A 118 12.89 12.85 -30.54
C LYS A 118 11.39 13.14 -30.56
N ALA A 119 10.55 12.18 -30.16
CA ALA A 119 9.10 12.38 -30.11
C ALA A 119 8.67 13.41 -29.04
N ALA A 120 9.37 13.48 -27.90
CA ALA A 120 9.12 14.47 -26.86
C ALA A 120 9.50 15.89 -27.31
N GLU A 121 10.56 16.03 -28.10
CA GLU A 121 10.94 17.31 -28.73
C GLU A 121 9.89 17.77 -29.75
N LEU A 122 9.18 16.83 -30.39
CA LEU A 122 8.00 17.08 -31.22
C LEU A 122 6.70 17.30 -30.42
N SER A 123 6.81 17.63 -29.12
CA SER A 123 5.67 17.92 -28.24
C SER A 123 4.68 16.76 -28.05
N ASN A 124 5.10 15.50 -28.22
CA ASN A 124 4.22 14.36 -27.95
C ASN A 124 4.11 14.09 -26.43
N PRO A 125 2.92 14.23 -25.82
CA PRO A 125 2.75 14.10 -24.37
C PRO A 125 3.04 12.69 -23.85
N ASN A 126 2.74 11.64 -24.62
CA ASN A 126 3.04 10.25 -24.24
C ASN A 126 4.54 9.98 -24.28
N ALA A 127 5.24 10.53 -25.26
CA ALA A 127 6.70 10.44 -25.33
C ALA A 127 7.37 11.14 -24.15
N MET A 128 6.92 12.34 -23.79
CA MET A 128 7.41 13.07 -22.61
C MET A 128 7.18 12.27 -21.33
N PHE A 129 5.99 11.69 -21.15
CA PHE A 129 5.67 10.87 -19.98
C PHE A 129 6.56 9.61 -19.90
N LEU A 130 6.70 8.87 -21.01
CA LEU A 130 7.53 7.67 -21.07
C LEU A 130 9.02 7.99 -20.89
N LEU A 131 9.50 9.09 -21.46
CA LEU A 131 10.87 9.56 -21.27
C LEU A 131 11.13 9.94 -19.82
N ALA A 132 10.15 10.56 -19.14
CA ALA A 132 10.25 10.81 -17.70
C ALA A 132 10.42 9.51 -16.91
N LYS A 133 9.71 8.44 -17.28
CA LYS A 133 9.89 7.11 -16.67
C LYS A 133 11.28 6.54 -16.92
N CYS A 134 11.82 6.68 -18.13
CA CYS A 134 13.21 6.31 -18.42
C CYS A 134 14.19 7.02 -17.48
N TYR A 135 14.04 8.32 -17.24
CA TYR A 135 14.88 9.07 -16.31
C TYR A 135 14.66 8.69 -14.84
N CYS A 136 13.45 8.32 -14.44
CA CYS A 136 13.20 7.86 -13.07
C CYS A 136 13.86 6.49 -12.81
N ASP A 137 13.66 5.55 -13.73
CA ASP A 137 14.08 4.16 -13.57
C ASP A 137 15.54 3.94 -13.98
N GLY A 138 16.12 4.86 -14.75
CA GLY A 138 17.45 4.72 -15.34
C GLY A 138 17.48 3.74 -16.51
N GLU A 139 16.35 3.58 -17.21
CA GLU A 139 16.23 2.67 -18.35
C GLU A 139 16.66 3.39 -19.63
N GLY A 140 17.85 3.04 -20.15
CA GLY A 140 18.40 3.64 -21.37
C GLY A 140 19.04 5.02 -21.21
N VAL A 141 18.85 5.65 -20.04
CA VAL A 141 19.43 6.93 -19.65
C VAL A 141 19.89 6.87 -18.19
N ALA A 142 20.81 7.75 -17.78
CA ALA A 142 21.17 7.88 -16.37
C ALA A 142 19.97 8.37 -15.55
N LYS A 143 19.84 7.88 -14.31
CA LYS A 143 18.78 8.32 -13.39
C LYS A 143 18.89 9.81 -13.14
N ASP A 144 17.79 10.52 -13.32
CA ASP A 144 17.73 11.96 -13.10
C ASP A 144 16.32 12.38 -12.63
N ALA A 145 16.21 12.66 -11.33
CA ALA A 145 14.95 13.06 -10.72
C ALA A 145 14.50 14.46 -11.19
N ALA A 146 15.42 15.37 -11.49
CA ALA A 146 15.08 16.70 -11.96
C ALA A 146 14.57 16.66 -13.41
N ALA A 147 15.24 15.88 -14.27
CA ALA A 147 14.77 15.64 -15.64
C ALA A 147 13.40 14.93 -15.65
N THR A 148 13.20 13.95 -14.76
CA THR A 148 11.90 13.28 -14.56
C THR A 148 10.80 14.30 -14.34
N VAL A 149 10.94 15.18 -13.34
CA VAL A 149 9.91 16.17 -13.03
C VAL A 149 9.72 17.19 -14.16
N SER A 150 10.81 17.61 -14.80
CA SER A 150 10.75 18.53 -15.96
C SER A 150 9.89 17.97 -17.09
N TRP A 151 10.11 16.70 -17.47
CA TRP A 151 9.33 16.05 -18.52
C TRP A 151 7.89 15.75 -18.09
N LEU A 152 7.66 15.35 -16.84
CA LEU A 152 6.31 15.17 -16.30
C LEU A 152 5.49 16.47 -16.34
N ARG A 153 6.08 17.61 -15.99
CA ARG A 153 5.41 18.91 -16.07
C ARG A 153 4.97 19.24 -17.48
N LYS A 154 5.87 19.11 -18.47
CA LYS A 154 5.54 19.35 -19.88
C LYS A 154 4.43 18.42 -20.38
N ALA A 155 4.51 17.13 -20.04
CA ALA A 155 3.47 16.16 -20.41
C ALA A 155 2.12 16.49 -19.76
N ALA A 156 2.12 16.87 -18.48
CA ALA A 156 0.92 17.26 -17.74
C ALA A 156 0.28 18.54 -18.27
N GLU A 157 1.09 19.55 -18.65
CA GLU A 157 0.63 20.78 -19.32
C GLU A 157 -0.09 20.47 -20.64
N LEU A 158 0.36 19.46 -21.37
CA LEU A 158 -0.27 18.94 -22.59
C LEU A 158 -1.42 17.95 -22.33
N GLY A 159 -1.83 17.78 -21.07
CA GLY A 159 -3.02 17.00 -20.72
C GLY A 159 -2.79 15.52 -20.41
N ASN A 160 -1.55 15.03 -20.37
CA ASN A 160 -1.28 13.63 -20.01
C ASN A 160 -1.63 13.35 -18.54
N THR A 161 -2.65 12.54 -18.29
CA THR A 161 -3.15 12.27 -16.93
C THR A 161 -2.19 11.41 -16.11
N GLY A 162 -1.51 10.44 -16.74
CA GLY A 162 -0.47 9.64 -16.09
C GLY A 162 0.68 10.52 -15.59
N ALA A 163 1.07 11.53 -16.36
CA ALA A 163 2.07 12.50 -15.96
C ALA A 163 1.60 13.39 -14.81
N MET A 164 0.33 13.79 -14.79
CA MET A 164 -0.25 14.53 -13.64
C MET A 164 -0.18 13.69 -12.36
N VAL A 165 -0.56 12.43 -12.42
CA VAL A 165 -0.52 11.51 -11.28
C VAL A 165 0.92 11.32 -10.77
N ASP A 166 1.85 10.97 -11.66
CA ASP A 166 3.24 10.73 -11.28
C ASP A 166 3.94 12.02 -10.82
N LEU A 167 3.59 13.18 -11.38
CA LEU A 167 4.04 14.48 -10.90
C LEU A 167 3.53 14.78 -9.49
N GLY A 168 2.27 14.44 -9.21
CA GLY A 168 1.69 14.53 -7.87
C GLY A 168 2.50 13.72 -6.85
N LYS A 169 2.92 12.51 -7.21
CA LYS A 169 3.82 11.67 -6.40
C LYS A 169 5.17 12.31 -6.15
N CYS A 170 5.81 12.85 -7.19
CA CYS A 170 7.06 13.60 -7.02
C CYS A 170 6.92 14.75 -6.01
N TYR A 171 5.80 15.48 -6.04
CA TYR A 171 5.54 16.56 -5.09
C TYR A 171 5.27 16.09 -3.66
N LEU A 172 4.66 14.93 -3.45
CA LEU A 172 4.43 14.44 -2.09
C LEU A 172 5.71 13.84 -1.48
N ASP A 173 6.51 13.15 -2.28
CA ASP A 173 7.75 12.52 -1.82
C ASP A 173 8.93 13.51 -1.75
N GLY A 174 8.85 14.61 -2.50
CA GLY A 174 9.98 15.52 -2.69
C GLY A 174 11.03 14.96 -3.65
N THR A 175 10.63 14.12 -4.60
CA THR A 175 11.54 13.51 -5.58
C THR A 175 11.77 14.48 -6.73
N GLY A 176 13.00 14.97 -6.89
CA GLY A 176 13.38 15.90 -7.96
C GLY A 176 12.83 17.33 -7.81
N VAL A 177 11.97 17.56 -6.81
CA VAL A 177 11.39 18.85 -6.44
C VAL A 177 11.17 18.91 -4.93
N PRO A 178 11.13 20.10 -4.31
CA PRO A 178 10.71 20.22 -2.91
C PRO A 178 9.31 19.65 -2.69
N ARG A 179 9.11 19.04 -1.51
CA ARG A 179 7.79 18.51 -1.12
C ARG A 179 6.75 19.63 -1.10
N ASP A 180 5.65 19.44 -1.83
CA ASP A 180 4.53 20.39 -1.94
C ASP A 180 3.19 19.67 -2.07
N VAL A 181 2.49 19.52 -0.94
CA VAL A 181 1.18 18.86 -0.89
C VAL A 181 0.08 19.65 -1.61
N ARG A 182 0.25 20.96 -1.86
CA ARG A 182 -0.74 21.74 -2.63
C ARG A 182 -0.64 21.40 -4.11
N GLN A 183 0.58 21.24 -4.63
CA GLN A 183 0.80 20.83 -6.01
C GLN A 183 0.37 19.37 -6.24
N LEU A 184 0.56 18.47 -5.27
CA LEU A 184 -0.04 17.12 -5.28
C LEU A 184 -1.55 17.20 -5.53
N VAL A 185 -2.27 17.97 -4.70
CA VAL A 185 -3.73 18.11 -4.78
C VAL A 185 -4.14 18.71 -6.12
N LYS A 186 -3.39 19.71 -6.62
CA LYS A 186 -3.66 20.33 -7.92
C LYS A 186 -3.54 19.31 -9.05
N CYS A 187 -2.45 18.53 -9.09
CA CYS A 187 -2.25 17.51 -10.12
C CYS A 187 -3.33 16.42 -10.04
N SER A 188 -3.62 15.92 -8.82
CA SER A 188 -4.65 14.90 -8.60
C SER A 188 -6.03 15.38 -9.04
N ARG A 189 -6.37 16.64 -8.77
CA ARG A 189 -7.63 17.25 -9.23
C ARG A 189 -7.69 17.36 -10.74
N GLN A 190 -6.62 17.83 -11.39
CA GLN A 190 -6.57 17.94 -12.85
C GLN A 190 -6.68 16.58 -13.56
N ALA A 191 -6.10 15.53 -12.98
CA ALA A 191 -6.26 14.16 -13.46
C ALA A 191 -7.68 13.64 -13.23
N ALA A 192 -8.24 13.85 -12.03
CA ALA A 192 -9.60 13.45 -11.67
C ALA A 192 -10.68 14.12 -12.55
N GLU A 193 -10.55 15.41 -12.85
CA GLU A 193 -11.44 16.16 -13.73
C GLU A 193 -11.45 15.61 -15.16
N ARG A 194 -10.34 14.98 -15.59
CA ARG A 194 -10.21 14.28 -16.87
C ARG A 194 -10.64 12.81 -16.80
N GLY A 195 -11.18 12.38 -15.66
CA GLY A 195 -11.68 11.02 -15.47
C GLY A 195 -10.60 9.97 -15.24
N ASP A 196 -9.35 10.36 -14.95
CA ASP A 196 -8.28 9.43 -14.65
C ASP A 196 -8.57 8.66 -13.35
N PRO A 197 -8.65 7.31 -13.37
CA PRO A 197 -9.01 6.52 -12.20
C PRO A 197 -8.04 6.71 -11.04
N MET A 198 -6.74 6.86 -11.31
CA MET A 198 -5.73 7.05 -10.27
C MET A 198 -5.81 8.46 -9.70
N GLY A 199 -5.99 9.48 -10.54
CA GLY A 199 -6.25 10.85 -10.09
C GLY A 199 -7.48 10.97 -9.18
N LEU A 200 -8.57 10.28 -9.54
CA LEU A 200 -9.78 10.16 -8.72
C LEU A 200 -9.47 9.52 -7.35
N HIS A 201 -8.74 8.40 -7.35
CA HIS A 201 -8.32 7.74 -6.12
C HIS A 201 -7.42 8.64 -5.26
N ASP A 202 -6.40 9.27 -5.83
CA ASP A 202 -5.42 10.06 -5.09
C ASP A 202 -6.06 11.32 -4.50
N LEU A 203 -6.98 11.96 -5.23
CA LEU A 203 -7.77 13.07 -4.68
C LEU A 203 -8.69 12.60 -3.55
N GLY A 204 -9.32 11.44 -3.69
CA GLY A 204 -10.11 10.82 -2.62
C GLY A 204 -9.26 10.56 -1.37
N ALA A 205 -8.06 10.03 -1.54
CA ALA A 205 -7.11 9.80 -0.46
C ALA A 205 -6.67 11.11 0.21
N CYS A 206 -6.48 12.19 -0.56
CA CYS A 206 -6.21 13.51 0.00
C CYS A 206 -7.34 13.99 0.91
N TYR A 207 -8.60 13.80 0.53
CA TYR A 207 -9.76 14.15 1.34
C TYR A 207 -9.94 13.28 2.59
N ILE A 208 -9.67 11.97 2.54
CA ILE A 208 -9.71 11.11 3.73
C ILE A 208 -8.65 11.53 4.76
N ASN A 209 -7.43 11.77 4.27
CA ASN A 209 -6.27 11.97 5.13
C ASN A 209 -6.04 13.45 5.51
N GLY A 210 -6.66 14.38 4.80
CA GLY A 210 -6.45 15.82 4.99
C GLY A 210 -5.11 16.30 4.45
N VAL A 211 -4.61 15.67 3.39
CA VAL A 211 -3.32 16.02 2.77
C VAL A 211 -3.55 17.14 1.76
N GLY A 212 -3.08 18.35 2.08
CA GLY A 212 -3.22 19.53 1.22
C GLY A 212 -4.65 20.08 1.07
N VAL A 213 -5.65 19.40 1.66
CA VAL A 213 -7.06 19.80 1.73
C VAL A 213 -7.61 19.51 3.13
N ALA A 214 -8.73 20.13 3.50
CA ALA A 214 -9.46 19.77 4.71
C ALA A 214 -10.00 18.34 4.60
N LYS A 215 -10.00 17.60 5.73
CA LYS A 215 -10.56 16.26 5.80
C LYS A 215 -12.05 16.30 5.45
N ASP A 216 -12.45 15.47 4.49
CA ASP A 216 -13.83 15.41 4.00
C ASP A 216 -14.11 14.02 3.40
N ALA A 217 -14.42 13.05 4.26
CA ALA A 217 -14.70 11.70 3.81
C ALA A 217 -15.92 11.62 2.87
N ALA A 218 -16.91 12.51 3.02
CA ALA A 218 -18.09 12.54 2.16
C ALA A 218 -17.74 12.92 0.71
N LYS A 219 -16.73 13.78 0.50
CA LYS A 219 -16.19 14.06 -0.85
C LYS A 219 -15.32 12.94 -1.41
N ALA A 220 -14.68 12.14 -0.57
CA ALA A 220 -13.81 11.06 -1.02
C ALA A 220 -14.57 9.89 -1.64
N VAL A 221 -15.69 9.48 -1.02
CA VAL A 221 -16.48 8.32 -1.48
C VAL A 221 -16.90 8.39 -2.96
N PRO A 222 -17.49 9.49 -3.48
CA PRO A 222 -17.87 9.55 -4.89
C PRO A 222 -16.66 9.50 -5.83
N LEU A 223 -15.48 9.95 -5.40
CA LEU A 223 -14.24 9.84 -6.19
C LEU A 223 -13.77 8.38 -6.24
N PHE A 224 -13.73 7.69 -5.09
CA PHE A 224 -13.38 6.27 -5.05
C PHE A 224 -14.36 5.41 -5.85
N ARG A 225 -15.66 5.73 -5.81
CA ARG A 225 -16.67 5.07 -6.64
C ARG A 225 -16.39 5.24 -8.13
N GLN A 226 -16.14 6.47 -8.57
CA GLN A 226 -15.80 6.73 -9.97
C GLN A 226 -14.52 6.02 -10.42
N ALA A 227 -13.52 5.91 -9.54
CA ALA A 227 -12.30 5.14 -9.82
C ALA A 227 -12.59 3.64 -9.90
N ALA A 228 -13.37 3.10 -8.97
CA ALA A 228 -13.76 1.70 -8.91
C ALA A 228 -14.59 1.26 -10.13
N GLU A 229 -15.56 2.08 -10.54
CA GLU A 229 -16.40 1.84 -11.71
C GLU A 229 -15.60 1.87 -13.03
N ARG A 230 -14.46 2.57 -13.06
CA ARG A 230 -13.50 2.58 -14.16
C ARG A 230 -12.47 1.45 -14.08
N GLY A 231 -12.67 0.48 -13.19
CA GLY A 231 -11.84 -0.71 -13.09
C GLY A 231 -10.58 -0.57 -12.22
N LEU A 232 -10.39 0.54 -11.50
CA LEU A 232 -9.24 0.67 -10.62
C LEU A 232 -9.42 -0.18 -9.36
N ALA A 233 -8.63 -1.24 -9.22
CA ALA A 233 -8.68 -2.15 -8.08
C ALA A 233 -8.38 -1.45 -6.73
N LEU A 234 -7.51 -0.43 -6.72
CA LEU A 234 -7.27 0.43 -5.55
C LEU A 234 -8.52 1.24 -5.17
N GLY A 235 -9.25 1.77 -6.15
CA GLY A 235 -10.52 2.46 -5.94
C GLY A 235 -11.58 1.53 -5.37
N MET A 236 -11.64 0.28 -5.84
CA MET A 236 -12.54 -0.75 -5.30
C MET A 236 -12.21 -1.08 -3.83
N HIS A 237 -10.93 -1.26 -3.50
CA HIS A 237 -10.48 -1.44 -2.13
C HIS A 237 -10.87 -0.23 -1.25
N ALA A 238 -10.55 0.99 -1.68
CA ALA A 238 -10.84 2.20 -0.92
C ALA A 238 -12.34 2.40 -0.68
N LEU A 239 -13.18 2.17 -1.71
CA LEU A 239 -14.63 2.23 -1.57
C LEU A 239 -15.15 1.13 -0.63
N GLY A 240 -14.63 -0.09 -0.76
CA GLY A 240 -14.94 -1.19 0.16
C GLY A 240 -14.63 -0.84 1.61
N ALA A 241 -13.47 -0.24 1.87
CA ALA A 241 -13.09 0.24 3.19
C ALA A 241 -14.04 1.34 3.71
N CYS A 242 -14.39 2.32 2.88
CA CYS A 242 -15.37 3.34 3.25
C CYS A 242 -16.68 2.72 3.75
N TYR A 243 -17.20 1.71 3.05
CA TYR A 243 -18.41 1.00 3.45
C TYR A 243 -18.22 0.11 4.70
N PHE A 244 -17.10 -0.60 4.80
CA PHE A 244 -16.85 -1.53 5.91
C PHE A 244 -16.75 -0.80 7.26
N TYR A 245 -16.07 0.36 7.26
CA TYR A 245 -15.82 1.16 8.45
C TYR A 245 -16.85 2.29 8.65
N GLY A 246 -17.70 2.57 7.67
CA GLY A 246 -18.67 3.67 7.72
C GLY A 246 -18.02 5.05 7.61
N VAL A 247 -16.99 5.18 6.78
CA VAL A 247 -16.23 6.42 6.59
C VAL A 247 -16.77 7.18 5.38
N GLY A 248 -17.42 8.32 5.64
CA GLY A 248 -18.02 9.16 4.60
C GLY A 248 -19.34 8.62 4.02
N VAL A 249 -19.70 7.39 4.37
CA VAL A 249 -20.98 6.72 4.06
C VAL A 249 -21.46 5.92 5.26
N PRO A 250 -22.77 5.64 5.39
CA PRO A 250 -23.26 4.66 6.35
C PRO A 250 -22.55 3.32 6.20
N LYS A 251 -22.24 2.69 7.33
CA LYS A 251 -21.60 1.38 7.35
C LYS A 251 -22.48 0.35 6.66
N ASP A 252 -21.94 -0.33 5.67
CA ASP A 252 -22.58 -1.43 4.93
C ASP A 252 -21.53 -2.49 4.58
N VAL A 253 -21.44 -3.52 5.41
CA VAL A 253 -20.44 -4.58 5.25
C VAL A 253 -20.74 -5.46 4.04
N ALA A 254 -22.02 -5.64 3.67
CA ALA A 254 -22.38 -6.43 2.50
C ALA A 254 -21.93 -5.74 1.21
N GLU A 255 -22.09 -4.42 1.12
CA GLU A 255 -21.58 -3.64 0.00
C GLU A 255 -20.05 -3.62 -0.01
N ALA A 256 -19.40 -3.50 1.15
CA ALA A 256 -17.95 -3.58 1.27
C ALA A 256 -17.38 -4.89 0.70
N VAL A 257 -17.96 -6.03 1.06
CA VAL A 257 -17.55 -7.35 0.56
C VAL A 257 -17.63 -7.43 -0.96
N LYS A 258 -18.66 -6.85 -1.59
CA LYS A 258 -18.77 -6.83 -3.06
C LYS A 258 -17.60 -6.08 -3.70
N TRP A 259 -17.23 -4.92 -3.14
CA TRP A 259 -16.12 -4.12 -3.66
C TRP A 259 -14.76 -4.75 -3.37
N PHE A 260 -14.55 -5.30 -2.17
CA PHE A 260 -13.34 -6.07 -1.86
C PHE A 260 -13.18 -7.28 -2.79
N ARG A 261 -14.26 -8.01 -3.09
CA ARG A 261 -14.21 -9.13 -4.03
C ARG A 261 -13.79 -8.70 -5.43
N LYS A 262 -14.40 -7.65 -5.99
CA LYS A 262 -14.01 -7.12 -7.30
C LYS A 262 -12.53 -6.68 -7.32
N GLY A 263 -12.08 -5.97 -6.29
CA GLY A 263 -10.68 -5.54 -6.18
C GLY A 263 -9.71 -6.71 -6.04
N ALA A 264 -10.08 -7.73 -5.25
CA ALA A 264 -9.29 -8.95 -5.05
C ALA A 264 -9.19 -9.78 -6.34
N GLU A 265 -10.26 -9.90 -7.11
CA GLU A 265 -10.28 -10.58 -8.42
C GLU A 265 -9.38 -9.88 -9.45
N LEU A 266 -9.22 -8.55 -9.34
CA LEU A 266 -8.28 -7.75 -10.12
C LEU A 266 -6.86 -7.68 -9.53
N GLY A 267 -6.55 -8.51 -8.53
CA GLY A 267 -5.19 -8.63 -8.00
C GLY A 267 -4.82 -7.63 -6.91
N ASN A 268 -5.76 -6.88 -6.32
CA ASN A 268 -5.44 -5.99 -5.21
C ASN A 268 -5.22 -6.78 -3.91
N ALA A 269 -3.97 -6.79 -3.43
CA ALA A 269 -3.54 -7.58 -2.28
C ALA A 269 -4.20 -7.14 -0.95
N GLN A 270 -4.51 -5.85 -0.78
CA GLN A 270 -5.18 -5.33 0.40
C GLN A 270 -6.66 -5.75 0.42
N ALA A 271 -7.35 -5.68 -0.71
CA ALA A 271 -8.72 -6.19 -0.87
C ALA A 271 -8.80 -7.70 -0.62
N MET A 272 -7.78 -8.48 -1.02
CA MET A 272 -7.68 -9.90 -0.67
C MET A 272 -7.58 -10.11 0.84
N ALA A 273 -6.81 -9.27 1.55
CA ALA A 273 -6.70 -9.34 3.00
C ALA A 273 -8.05 -9.05 3.69
N GLU A 274 -8.73 -7.98 3.28
CA GLU A 274 -10.02 -7.59 3.86
C GLU A 274 -11.13 -8.60 3.53
N LEU A 275 -11.15 -9.14 2.30
CA LEU A 275 -12.08 -10.22 1.95
C LEU A 275 -11.81 -11.49 2.77
N GLY A 276 -10.54 -11.85 2.97
CA GLY A 276 -10.16 -12.95 3.84
C GLY A 276 -10.66 -12.75 5.27
N ALA A 277 -10.55 -11.53 5.81
CA ALA A 277 -11.09 -11.18 7.13
C ALA A 277 -12.61 -11.33 7.22
N CYS A 278 -13.34 -10.91 6.18
CA CYS A 278 -14.80 -11.07 6.13
C CYS A 278 -15.21 -12.55 6.20
N TYR A 279 -14.54 -13.43 5.44
CA TYR A 279 -14.78 -14.88 5.50
C TYR A 279 -14.36 -15.51 6.83
N PHE A 280 -13.29 -15.01 7.44
CA PHE A 280 -12.78 -15.53 8.72
C PHE A 280 -13.76 -15.27 9.86
N GLU A 281 -14.31 -14.05 9.92
CA GLU A 281 -15.25 -13.64 10.97
C GLU A 281 -16.70 -14.07 10.67
N GLY A 282 -17.05 -14.26 9.40
CA GLY A 282 -18.44 -14.48 8.98
C GLY A 282 -19.25 -13.18 8.85
N ASP A 283 -18.58 -12.08 8.56
CA ASP A 283 -19.17 -10.75 8.47
C ASP A 283 -19.86 -10.56 7.11
N CYS A 284 -21.19 -10.71 7.09
CA CYS A 284 -22.06 -10.61 5.90
C CYS A 284 -21.78 -11.62 4.77
N VAL A 285 -20.83 -12.54 4.98
CA VAL A 285 -20.64 -13.77 4.23
C VAL A 285 -20.67 -14.94 5.21
N PRO A 286 -21.13 -16.13 4.80
CA PRO A 286 -21.01 -17.32 5.64
C PRO A 286 -19.56 -17.50 6.06
N LYS A 287 -19.34 -17.73 7.36
CA LYS A 287 -18.01 -17.98 7.90
C LYS A 287 -17.38 -19.17 7.19
N ASP A 288 -16.24 -18.95 6.54
CA ASP A 288 -15.47 -19.96 5.84
C ASP A 288 -13.98 -19.67 6.03
N VAL A 289 -13.41 -20.31 7.05
CA VAL A 289 -12.01 -20.12 7.42
C VAL A 289 -11.08 -20.68 6.35
N ALA A 290 -11.47 -21.74 5.65
CA ALA A 290 -10.64 -22.31 4.58
C ALA A 290 -10.56 -21.34 3.39
N GLU A 291 -11.68 -20.69 3.04
CA GLU A 291 -11.71 -19.65 2.02
C GLU A 291 -10.93 -18.40 2.47
N ALA A 292 -11.04 -17.99 3.73
CA ALA A 292 -10.25 -16.90 4.29
C ALA A 292 -8.73 -17.13 4.12
N VAL A 293 -8.26 -18.34 4.47
CA VAL A 293 -6.85 -18.73 4.30
C VAL A 293 -6.41 -18.64 2.84
N LYS A 294 -7.26 -19.06 1.88
CA LYS A 294 -6.92 -18.93 0.45
C LYS A 294 -6.72 -17.49 0.04
N TRP A 295 -7.60 -16.58 0.48
CA TRP A 295 -7.46 -15.15 0.19
C TRP A 295 -6.25 -14.53 0.89
N TYR A 296 -5.99 -14.88 2.15
CA TYR A 296 -4.79 -14.44 2.84
C TYR A 296 -3.51 -14.92 2.15
N ARG A 297 -3.48 -16.17 1.66
CA ARG A 297 -2.33 -16.68 0.91
C ARG A 297 -2.08 -15.89 -0.37
N LYS A 298 -3.12 -15.69 -1.20
CA LYS A 298 -3.02 -14.89 -2.43
C LYS A 298 -2.55 -13.45 -2.13
N GLY A 299 -3.14 -12.81 -1.12
CA GLY A 299 -2.74 -11.47 -0.71
C GLY A 299 -1.30 -11.40 -0.21
N ALA A 300 -0.86 -12.39 0.56
CA ALA A 300 0.51 -12.50 1.07
C ALA A 300 1.52 -12.70 -0.06
N GLU A 301 1.22 -13.54 -1.06
CA GLU A 301 2.06 -13.75 -2.24
C GLU A 301 2.20 -12.47 -3.08
N LEU A 302 1.19 -11.60 -3.09
CA LEU A 302 1.19 -10.30 -3.74
C LEU A 302 1.69 -9.15 -2.84
N GLY A 303 2.26 -9.45 -1.66
CA GLY A 303 2.93 -8.45 -0.82
C GLY A 303 2.04 -7.76 0.23
N SER A 304 0.81 -8.21 0.48
CA SER A 304 -0.01 -7.67 1.58
C SER A 304 0.51 -8.11 2.94
N ALA A 305 1.12 -7.19 3.68
CA ALA A 305 1.66 -7.46 5.01
C ALA A 305 0.56 -7.84 6.03
N GLN A 306 -0.64 -7.27 5.89
CA GLN A 306 -1.82 -7.67 6.67
C GLN A 306 -2.21 -9.12 6.38
N ALA A 307 -2.25 -9.51 5.11
CA ALA A 307 -2.55 -10.89 4.72
C ALA A 307 -1.47 -11.87 5.23
N MET A 308 -0.18 -11.50 5.13
CA MET A 308 0.92 -12.28 5.69
C MET A 308 0.76 -12.46 7.21
N ASN A 309 0.46 -11.39 7.96
CA ASN A 309 0.22 -11.48 9.39
C ASN A 309 -0.97 -12.40 9.72
N ASN A 310 -2.09 -12.26 9.01
CA ASN A 310 -3.27 -13.07 9.24
C ASN A 310 -3.05 -14.55 8.89
N LEU A 311 -2.26 -14.84 7.85
CA LEU A 311 -1.84 -16.19 7.52
C LEU A 311 -0.92 -16.76 8.62
N GLY A 312 -0.02 -15.93 9.16
CA GLY A 312 0.81 -16.30 10.32
C GLY A 312 -0.03 -16.65 11.55
N LEU A 313 -1.10 -15.89 11.83
CA LEU A 313 -2.06 -16.19 12.90
C LEU A 313 -2.78 -17.52 12.65
N CYS A 314 -3.22 -17.77 11.41
CA CYS A 314 -3.85 -19.05 11.05
C CYS A 314 -2.92 -20.24 11.31
N HIS A 315 -1.64 -20.14 10.93
CA HIS A 315 -0.64 -21.18 11.22
C HIS A 315 -0.32 -21.31 12.70
N ARG A 316 -0.25 -20.21 13.46
CA ARG A 316 0.00 -20.25 14.91
C ARG A 316 -1.10 -21.01 15.64
N ASP A 317 -2.34 -20.75 15.26
CA ASP A 317 -3.52 -21.26 15.96
C ASP A 317 -4.02 -22.60 15.38
N GLY A 318 -3.55 -22.99 14.19
CA GLY A 318 -4.06 -24.16 13.46
C GLY A 318 -5.48 -23.95 12.92
N THR A 319 -5.81 -22.71 12.57
CA THR A 319 -7.16 -22.31 12.15
C THR A 319 -7.24 -22.27 10.63
N GLY A 320 -7.99 -23.20 10.02
CA GLY A 320 -8.10 -23.35 8.55
C GLY A 320 -6.86 -23.90 7.85
N VAL A 321 -5.76 -24.07 8.58
CA VAL A 321 -4.50 -24.72 8.16
C VAL A 321 -3.96 -25.55 9.32
N ALA A 322 -3.05 -26.48 9.04
CA ALA A 322 -2.33 -27.18 10.09
C ALA A 322 -1.53 -26.20 10.97
N LYS A 323 -1.55 -26.44 12.28
CA LYS A 323 -0.77 -25.65 13.23
C LYS A 323 0.72 -25.83 12.97
N ASP A 324 1.42 -24.73 12.70
CA ASP A 324 2.85 -24.69 12.45
C ASP A 324 3.42 -23.36 12.93
N LEU A 325 4.09 -23.38 14.09
CA LEU A 325 4.68 -22.19 14.68
C LEU A 325 5.88 -21.67 13.87
N GLY A 326 6.61 -22.56 13.19
CA GLY A 326 7.72 -22.18 12.33
C GLY A 326 7.25 -21.42 11.10
N GLU A 327 6.18 -21.89 10.47
CA GLU A 327 5.56 -21.18 9.34
C GLU A 327 4.92 -19.87 9.78
N ALA A 328 4.27 -19.83 10.95
CA ALA A 328 3.77 -18.60 11.54
C ALA A 328 4.87 -17.54 11.70
N ALA A 329 6.00 -17.91 12.30
CA ALA A 329 7.14 -17.00 12.50
C ALA A 329 7.75 -16.52 11.17
N LYS A 330 7.79 -17.37 10.12
CA LYS A 330 8.23 -16.95 8.78
C LYS A 330 7.30 -15.89 8.19
N TRP A 331 5.98 -16.08 8.29
CA TRP A 331 5.02 -15.10 7.78
C TRP A 331 5.03 -13.78 8.57
N TYR A 332 5.14 -13.84 9.91
CA TYR A 332 5.34 -12.64 10.71
C TYR A 332 6.61 -11.89 10.34
N ARG A 333 7.73 -12.60 10.11
CA ARG A 333 8.99 -11.97 9.67
C ARG A 333 8.82 -11.25 8.33
N LYS A 334 8.22 -11.90 7.33
CA LYS A 334 7.92 -11.25 6.05
C LYS A 334 7.06 -10.00 6.23
N ALA A 335 5.96 -10.09 6.97
CA ALA A 335 5.10 -8.92 7.24
C ALA A 335 5.85 -7.80 7.98
N ALA A 336 6.75 -8.15 8.91
CA ALA A 336 7.57 -7.22 9.66
C ALA A 336 8.65 -6.53 8.81
N GLU A 337 9.14 -7.16 7.75
CA GLU A 337 10.03 -6.54 6.74
C GLU A 337 9.30 -5.44 5.95
N PHE A 338 7.99 -5.60 5.73
CA PHE A 338 7.11 -4.55 5.19
C PHE A 338 6.65 -3.53 6.25
N GLY A 339 7.16 -3.62 7.49
CA GLY A 339 6.88 -2.64 8.55
C GLY A 339 5.49 -2.76 9.18
N TYR A 340 4.82 -3.92 9.09
CA TYR A 340 3.49 -4.09 9.67
C TYR A 340 3.56 -4.25 11.20
N PRO A 341 3.04 -3.29 12.00
CA PRO A 341 3.32 -3.21 13.44
C PRO A 341 2.86 -4.46 14.22
N GLU A 342 1.69 -5.00 13.91
CA GLU A 342 1.15 -6.24 14.48
C GLU A 342 2.14 -7.41 14.32
N ALA A 343 2.72 -7.56 13.13
CA ALA A 343 3.60 -8.66 12.81
C ALA A 343 4.97 -8.50 13.47
N VAL A 344 5.48 -7.26 13.56
CA VAL A 344 6.69 -6.92 14.32
C VAL A 344 6.49 -7.29 15.79
N ASN A 345 5.34 -6.97 16.36
CA ASN A 345 4.97 -7.37 17.72
C ASN A 345 4.84 -8.90 17.87
N ASN A 346 4.16 -9.58 16.94
CA ASN A 346 4.00 -11.04 16.97
C ASN A 346 5.35 -11.76 16.86
N LEU A 347 6.28 -11.24 16.07
CA LEU A 347 7.64 -11.78 15.98
C LEU A 347 8.42 -11.57 17.29
N GLY A 348 8.22 -10.44 17.97
CA GLY A 348 8.75 -10.24 19.33
C GLY A 348 8.29 -11.30 20.31
N TRP A 349 7.00 -11.69 20.24
CA TRP A 349 6.47 -12.82 21.01
C TRP A 349 7.09 -14.16 20.62
N CYS A 350 7.28 -14.44 19.33
CA CYS A 350 7.96 -15.66 18.86
C CYS A 350 9.35 -15.79 19.50
N TYR A 351 10.16 -14.73 19.50
CA TYR A 351 11.48 -14.74 20.14
C TYR A 351 11.41 -14.86 21.67
N LEU A 352 10.47 -14.16 22.31
CA LEU A 352 10.30 -14.21 23.76
C LEU A 352 9.94 -15.62 24.27
N THR A 353 9.10 -16.34 23.51
CA THR A 353 8.56 -17.66 23.89
C THR A 353 9.37 -18.83 23.34
N GLY A 354 10.00 -18.66 22.18
CA GLY A 354 10.59 -19.75 21.40
C GLY A 354 9.62 -20.38 20.40
N ASP A 355 8.49 -19.73 20.11
CA ASP A 355 7.49 -20.24 19.17
C ASP A 355 7.97 -20.07 17.72
N GLY A 356 8.40 -21.18 17.11
CA GLY A 356 8.82 -21.23 15.70
C GLY A 356 10.21 -20.64 15.42
N VAL A 357 10.87 -20.10 16.44
CA VAL A 357 12.25 -19.56 16.41
C VAL A 357 12.98 -19.97 17.69
N ALA A 358 14.32 -19.91 17.68
CA ALA A 358 15.07 -20.09 18.92
C ALA A 358 14.67 -19.00 19.93
N LYS A 359 14.40 -19.41 21.16
CA LYS A 359 14.01 -18.51 22.24
C LYS A 359 15.16 -17.53 22.55
N ASP A 360 14.88 -16.25 22.43
CA ASP A 360 15.79 -15.15 22.72
C ASP A 360 14.97 -13.94 23.21
N ALA A 361 14.89 -13.76 24.53
CA ALA A 361 14.13 -12.67 25.11
C ALA A 361 14.75 -11.29 24.82
N VAL A 362 16.08 -11.21 24.64
CA VAL A 362 16.77 -9.94 24.33
C VAL A 362 16.37 -9.49 22.93
N GLU A 363 16.37 -10.42 21.98
CA GLU A 363 15.90 -10.17 20.62
C GLU A 363 14.41 -9.84 20.60
N GLY A 364 13.58 -10.56 21.35
CA GLY A 364 12.15 -10.27 21.49
C GLY A 364 11.86 -8.83 21.94
N VAL A 365 12.61 -8.31 22.91
CA VAL A 365 12.51 -6.92 23.34
C VAL A 365 12.90 -5.93 22.24
N LYS A 366 13.93 -6.22 21.42
CA LYS A 366 14.28 -5.35 20.28
C LYS A 366 13.13 -5.27 19.28
N TRP A 367 12.48 -6.39 18.99
CA TRP A 367 11.29 -6.43 18.12
C TRP A 367 10.11 -5.65 18.73
N PHE A 368 9.86 -5.77 20.03
CA PHE A 368 8.83 -4.94 20.67
C PHE A 368 9.14 -3.44 20.60
N ARG A 369 10.40 -3.02 20.81
CA ARG A 369 10.79 -1.61 20.64
C ARG A 369 10.54 -1.12 19.22
N LYS A 370 10.90 -1.93 18.21
CA LYS A 370 10.61 -1.62 16.80
C LYS A 370 9.11 -1.51 16.54
N ALA A 371 8.28 -2.36 17.14
CA ALA A 371 6.83 -2.27 17.00
C ALA A 371 6.26 -1.00 17.63
N VAL A 372 6.82 -0.55 18.75
CA VAL A 372 6.49 0.74 19.38
C VAL A 372 6.85 1.93 18.49
N GLU A 373 8.02 1.91 17.85
CA GLU A 373 8.42 2.94 16.87
C GLU A 373 7.45 3.03 15.69
N LEU A 374 6.83 1.91 15.33
CA LEU A 374 5.80 1.81 14.30
C LEU A 374 4.38 2.09 14.83
N GLY A 375 4.23 2.43 16.12
CA GLY A 375 2.97 2.83 16.72
C GLY A 375 2.12 1.70 17.32
N ASP A 376 2.65 0.48 17.48
CA ASP A 376 1.90 -0.62 18.11
C ASP A 376 1.78 -0.40 19.63
N THR A 377 0.57 -0.08 20.09
CA THR A 377 0.28 0.12 21.52
C THR A 377 0.40 -1.17 22.34
N ARG A 378 0.11 -2.35 21.76
CA ARG A 378 0.25 -3.64 22.46
C ARG A 378 1.71 -3.95 22.74
N ALA A 379 2.61 -3.55 21.84
CA ALA A 379 4.04 -3.68 22.05
C ALA A 379 4.54 -2.84 23.25
N MET A 380 3.95 -1.66 23.49
CA MET A 380 4.25 -0.86 24.69
C MET A 380 3.88 -1.63 25.96
N LYS A 381 2.69 -2.25 25.99
CA LYS A 381 2.28 -3.14 27.10
C LYS A 381 3.24 -4.32 27.26
N ASN A 382 3.64 -4.96 26.16
CA ASN A 382 4.55 -6.11 26.20
C ASN A 382 5.94 -5.71 26.74
N LEU A 383 6.45 -4.51 26.38
CA LEU A 383 7.66 -3.96 26.99
C LEU A 383 7.49 -3.73 28.49
N GLY A 384 6.34 -3.21 28.93
CA GLY A 384 6.00 -3.08 30.35
C GLY A 384 6.10 -4.42 31.07
N GLY A 385 5.58 -5.49 30.47
CA GLY A 385 5.70 -6.87 30.96
C GLY A 385 7.14 -7.38 31.01
N CYS A 386 7.94 -7.09 29.98
CA CYS A 386 9.36 -7.45 29.95
C CYS A 386 10.15 -6.77 31.08
N TYR A 387 9.96 -5.47 31.31
CA TYR A 387 10.61 -4.76 32.42
C TYR A 387 10.12 -5.20 33.80
N PHE A 388 8.83 -5.52 33.93
CA PHE A 388 8.27 -6.01 35.20
C PHE A 388 8.86 -7.36 35.62
N ASN A 389 9.04 -8.26 34.65
CA ASN A 389 9.52 -9.63 34.88
C ASN A 389 11.03 -9.81 34.69
N GLY A 390 11.73 -8.83 34.08
CA GLY A 390 13.15 -8.95 33.72
C GLY A 390 13.38 -9.87 32.52
N TRP A 391 12.45 -9.94 31.56
CA TRP A 391 12.59 -10.77 30.37
C TRP A 391 13.36 -10.04 29.27
N GLY A 392 14.60 -10.45 29.03
CA GLY A 392 15.45 -9.86 27.98
C GLY A 392 15.95 -8.45 28.29
N VAL A 393 15.60 -7.90 29.46
CA VAL A 393 16.02 -6.61 30.00
C VAL A 393 16.21 -6.73 31.51
N GLU A 394 16.98 -5.80 32.08
CA GLU A 394 17.05 -5.66 33.53
C GLU A 394 15.67 -5.31 34.10
N ARG A 395 15.30 -5.99 35.19
CA ARG A 395 14.01 -5.80 35.84
C ARG A 395 13.91 -4.39 36.42
N SER A 396 12.87 -3.65 36.04
CA SER A 396 12.62 -2.29 36.54
C SER A 396 11.12 -2.02 36.64
N ALA A 397 10.63 -1.86 37.88
CA ALA A 397 9.23 -1.52 38.12
C ALA A 397 8.88 -0.12 37.61
N ALA A 398 9.82 0.84 37.70
CA ALA A 398 9.64 2.19 37.20
C ALA A 398 9.46 2.21 35.68
N GLU A 399 10.33 1.51 34.94
CA GLU A 399 10.19 1.39 33.48
C GLU A 399 8.93 0.64 33.09
N ALA A 400 8.57 -0.43 33.82
CA ALA A 400 7.33 -1.15 33.57
C ALA A 400 6.10 -0.24 33.67
N VAL A 401 6.00 0.54 34.75
CA VAL A 401 4.90 1.52 34.94
C VAL A 401 4.92 2.59 33.85
N ASN A 402 6.09 3.12 33.48
CA ASN A 402 6.20 4.10 32.40
C ASN A 402 5.65 3.57 31.07
N TRP A 403 5.97 2.32 30.71
CA TRP A 403 5.47 1.70 29.48
C TRP A 403 3.97 1.41 29.54
N TYR A 404 3.45 0.93 30.67
CA TYR A 404 2.01 0.74 30.84
C TYR A 404 1.24 2.07 30.80
N LEU A 405 1.78 3.15 31.37
CA LEU A 405 1.16 4.49 31.30
C LEU A 405 1.02 4.96 29.85
N LYS A 406 2.10 4.86 29.06
CA LYS A 406 2.07 5.20 27.62
C LYS A 406 1.01 4.39 26.86
N ALA A 407 0.91 3.09 27.14
CA ALA A 407 -0.11 2.24 26.50
C ALA A 407 -1.53 2.64 26.93
N ALA A 408 -1.73 2.92 28.22
CA ALA A 408 -3.02 3.31 28.80
C ALA A 408 -3.52 4.68 28.32
N GLU A 409 -2.60 5.65 28.15
CA GLU A 409 -2.88 6.97 27.56
C GLU A 409 -3.38 6.87 26.12
N LEU A 410 -2.90 5.86 25.38
CA LEU A 410 -3.37 5.52 24.04
C LEU A 410 -4.60 4.59 24.04
N GLY A 411 -5.20 4.34 25.22
CA GLY A 411 -6.45 3.61 25.36
C GLY A 411 -6.33 2.09 25.47
N ASP A 412 -5.14 1.52 25.70
CA ASP A 412 -5.01 0.09 25.97
C ASP A 412 -5.63 -0.26 27.34
N THR A 413 -6.75 -0.97 27.30
CA THR A 413 -7.55 -1.31 28.49
C THR A 413 -6.83 -2.28 29.41
N ASP A 414 -6.00 -3.17 28.88
CA ASP A 414 -5.24 -4.13 29.69
C ASP A 414 -4.15 -3.39 30.48
N ALA A 415 -3.47 -2.43 29.84
CA ALA A 415 -2.49 -1.58 30.51
C ALA A 415 -3.14 -0.71 31.60
N GLN A 416 -4.33 -0.16 31.34
CA GLN A 416 -5.12 0.56 32.35
C GLN A 416 -5.44 -0.33 33.56
N PHE A 417 -5.87 -1.57 33.30
CA PHE A 417 -6.18 -2.55 34.34
C PHE A 417 -4.94 -2.93 35.16
N VAL A 418 -3.80 -3.20 34.51
CA VAL A 418 -2.53 -3.50 35.18
C VAL A 418 -2.08 -2.33 36.07
N LEU A 419 -2.21 -1.08 35.59
CA LEU A 419 -1.88 0.10 36.39
C LEU A 419 -2.82 0.28 37.60
N GLN A 420 -4.11 -0.02 37.44
CA GLN A 420 -5.06 0.01 38.55
C GLN A 420 -4.65 -1.00 39.64
N GLN A 421 -4.29 -2.23 39.26
CA GLN A 421 -3.82 -3.24 40.20
C GLN A 421 -2.52 -2.83 40.91
N ILE A 422 -1.57 -2.24 40.20
CA ILE A 422 -0.33 -1.71 40.80
C ILE A 422 -0.64 -0.62 41.82
N ARG A 423 -1.61 0.27 41.54
CA ARG A 423 -2.04 1.33 42.47
C ARG A 423 -2.73 0.75 43.70
N GLU A 424 -3.64 -0.20 43.52
CA GLU A 424 -4.37 -0.85 44.62
C GLU A 424 -3.43 -1.60 45.57
N ALA A 425 -2.44 -2.32 45.02
CA ALA A 425 -1.41 -2.99 45.81
C ALA A 425 -0.60 -2.02 46.68
N ASN A 426 -0.25 -0.84 46.15
CA ASN A 426 0.48 0.20 46.89
C ASN A 426 -0.37 0.92 47.96
N VAL A 427 -1.70 0.90 47.86
CA VAL A 427 -2.61 1.50 48.85
C VAL A 427 -2.83 0.55 50.04
N THR A 428 -2.78 -0.76 49.82
CA THR A 428 -3.01 -1.77 50.87
C THR A 428 -1.77 -2.07 51.74
N ASP A 429 -0.56 -1.67 51.34
CA ASP A 429 0.65 -1.75 52.17
C ASP A 429 1.49 -0.45 52.10
N PRO A 430 1.22 0.53 52.98
CA PRO A 430 1.98 1.79 53.03
C PRO A 430 3.39 1.65 53.65
N ARG A 431 3.87 0.44 54.03
CA ARG A 431 5.20 0.24 54.63
C ARG A 431 6.28 -0.20 53.64
N SER A 432 5.93 -0.55 52.41
CA SER A 432 6.93 -0.79 51.35
C SER A 432 7.28 0.52 50.65
N GLY A 433 8.28 1.23 51.18
CA GLY A 433 8.89 2.39 50.52
C GLY A 433 9.59 2.03 49.19
N PRO A 434 10.12 3.01 48.43
CA PRO A 434 10.76 2.73 47.15
C PRO A 434 12.08 2.01 47.40
N ALA A 435 12.27 0.89 46.70
CA ALA A 435 13.40 -0.05 46.75
C ALA A 435 13.36 -1.09 47.89
N GLY A 436 13.32 -2.37 47.50
CA GLY A 436 13.63 -3.49 48.38
C GLY A 436 12.76 -4.72 48.19
N THR A 437 13.17 -5.60 47.27
CA THR A 437 12.98 -7.07 47.33
C THR A 437 11.64 -7.60 47.86
N VAL A 438 10.69 -7.90 46.96
CA VAL A 438 9.69 -8.94 47.23
C VAL A 438 10.23 -10.27 46.73
N GLY A 439 10.79 -11.05 47.66
CA GLY A 439 11.13 -12.47 47.50
C GLY A 439 9.92 -13.38 47.75
N PRO A 440 10.01 -14.67 47.39
CA PRO A 440 8.87 -15.44 46.90
C PRO A 440 8.11 -16.11 48.04
N GLN A 441 6.80 -15.87 48.14
CA GLN A 441 5.78 -16.92 48.22
C GLN A 441 4.40 -16.35 48.56
N SER A 442 3.41 -16.99 47.95
CA SER A 442 1.96 -16.93 48.17
C SER A 442 1.19 -15.85 47.40
N THR A 443 0.35 -16.37 46.49
CA THR A 443 -0.76 -15.76 45.74
C THR A 443 -0.45 -14.74 44.64
N ALA A 444 0.61 -14.94 43.86
CA ALA A 444 0.66 -14.41 42.49
C ALA A 444 0.36 -15.53 41.50
N THR A 445 -0.92 -15.85 41.30
CA THR A 445 -1.37 -16.60 40.13
C THR A 445 -0.89 -15.86 38.88
N SER A 446 -0.05 -16.52 38.08
CA SER A 446 0.44 -16.15 36.75
C SER A 446 -0.10 -14.80 36.20
N PHE A 447 0.68 -13.73 36.38
CA PHE A 447 0.46 -12.42 35.72
C PHE A 447 0.87 -12.45 34.24
N CYS A 448 0.45 -13.49 33.53
CA CYS A 448 0.51 -13.53 32.08
C CYS A 448 -0.91 -13.32 31.55
N PRO A 449 -1.22 -12.19 30.90
CA PRO A 449 -1.99 -12.35 29.69
C PRO A 449 -1.06 -13.11 28.75
N SER A 450 -1.35 -14.40 28.54
CA SER A 450 -0.91 -15.03 27.30
C SER A 450 -1.49 -14.21 26.14
N PRO A 451 -1.09 -14.43 24.87
CA PRO A 451 -1.93 -14.05 23.74
C PRO A 451 -3.19 -14.94 23.73
N THR A 452 -3.93 -15.02 24.85
CA THR A 452 -5.25 -15.62 24.88
C THR A 452 -6.22 -14.65 24.25
N THR A 453 -6.25 -14.68 22.92
CA THR A 453 -7.55 -14.74 22.25
C THR A 453 -8.17 -16.08 22.64
N LYS A 454 -8.64 -16.21 23.89
CA LYS A 454 -9.67 -17.23 24.16
C LYS A 454 -10.91 -16.71 23.46
N LEU A 455 -11.12 -17.19 22.24
CA LEU A 455 -12.47 -17.41 21.71
C LEU A 455 -13.19 -18.21 22.80
N ARG A 456 -13.97 -17.52 23.65
CA ARG A 456 -14.99 -18.21 24.44
C ARG A 456 -16.06 -18.69 23.45
N PRO A 457 -16.66 -19.86 23.71
CA PRO A 457 -17.63 -20.48 22.80
C PRO A 457 -18.77 -19.54 22.41
#